data_AF-A0A5R9PHF6-F1
#
_entry.id   AF-A0A5R9PHF6-F1
#
_cell.length_a   1.000
_cell.length_b   1.000
_cell.length_c   1.000
_cell.angle_alpha   90.00
_cell.angle_beta   90.00
_cell.angle_gamma   90.00
#
_symmetry.space_group_name_H-M   'P 1'
#
loop_
_entity.id
_entity.type
_entity.pdbx_description
1 polymer ?
#
loop_
_entity_poly.entity_id
_entity_poly.type
_entity_poly.pdbx_seq_one_letter_code
_entity_poly.pdbx_strand_id
1 'polypeptide(L)'
;MSWDGFQRAVLAEFGHVLYRLPDAPSAPVAGGGMALDASMLARLARAAGMSPEALLACADIAAQSARLRGNAAAKRALWPRLRALRRDASA
;
A
#
# COMPACT_ATOMS: atom_id res chain seq x y z
N MET A 1 -4.95 -9.08 -14.37
CA MET A 1 -6.05 -9.94 -14.82
C MET A 1 -7.33 -9.42 -14.18
N SER A 2 -8.22 -8.86 -14.98
CA SER A 2 -9.55 -8.39 -14.54
C SER A 2 -10.59 -9.43 -14.93
N TRP A 3 -11.54 -9.73 -14.05
CA TRP A 3 -12.67 -10.60 -14.36
C TRP A 3 -13.69 -9.87 -15.21
N ASP A 4 -14.20 -10.53 -16.25
CA ASP A 4 -15.27 -9.99 -17.10
C ASP A 4 -16.65 -10.08 -16.43
N GLY A 5 -17.66 -9.50 -17.06
CA GLY A 5 -19.02 -9.43 -16.52
C GLY A 5 -19.66 -10.81 -16.33
N PHE A 6 -19.37 -11.76 -17.21
CA PHE A 6 -19.89 -13.11 -17.13
C PHE A 6 -19.26 -13.89 -15.97
N GLN A 7 -17.94 -13.82 -15.84
CA GLN A 7 -17.20 -14.43 -14.73
C GLN A 7 -17.68 -13.93 -13.37
N ARG A 8 -17.99 -12.63 -13.26
CA ARG A 8 -18.55 -12.05 -12.02
C ARG A 8 -19.96 -12.54 -11.73
N ALA A 9 -20.81 -12.71 -12.75
CA ALA A 9 -22.17 -13.24 -12.58
C ALA A 9 -22.15 -14.69 -12.08
N VAL A 10 -21.30 -15.53 -12.67
CA VAL A 10 -21.12 -16.93 -12.24
C VAL A 10 -20.71 -17.01 -10.76
N LEU A 11 -19.72 -16.20 -10.35
CA LEU A 11 -19.26 -16.19 -8.96
C LEU A 11 -20.31 -15.67 -7.97
N ALA A 12 -21.14 -14.70 -8.39
CA ALA A 12 -22.26 -14.22 -7.58
C ALA A 12 -23.31 -15.32 -7.36
N GLU A 13 -23.59 -16.13 -8.38
CA GLU A 13 -24.53 -17.26 -8.28
C GLU A 13 -24.03 -18.34 -7.32
N PHE A 14 -22.72 -18.57 -7.28
CA PHE A 14 -22.07 -19.44 -6.28
C PHE A 14 -22.04 -18.83 -4.86
N GLY A 15 -22.65 -17.67 -4.64
CA GLY A 15 -22.72 -17.01 -3.35
C GLY A 15 -21.43 -16.29 -2.94
N HIS A 16 -20.49 -16.09 -3.87
CA HIS A 16 -19.26 -15.35 -3.57
C HIS A 16 -19.50 -13.84 -3.53
N VAL A 17 -19.12 -13.22 -2.42
CA VAL A 17 -19.15 -11.77 -2.24
C VAL A 17 -17.79 -11.19 -2.63
N LEU A 18 -17.79 -10.26 -3.58
CA LEU A 18 -16.59 -9.51 -3.96
C LEU A 18 -16.23 -8.51 -2.86
N TYR A 19 -15.16 -8.79 -2.11
CA TYR A 19 -14.53 -7.81 -1.25
C TYR A 19 -13.83 -6.75 -2.10
N ARG A 20 -14.56 -5.66 -2.37
CA ARG A 20 -13.96 -4.44 -2.92
C ARG A 20 -13.28 -3.70 -1.78
N LEU A 21 -11.96 -3.57 -1.84
CA LEU A 21 -11.30 -2.52 -1.05
C LEU A 21 -11.85 -1.19 -1.59
N PRO A 22 -12.47 -0.32 -0.77
CA PRO A 22 -12.94 0.96 -1.25
C PRO A 22 -11.78 1.61 -1.98
N ASP A 23 -11.99 1.91 -3.26
CA ASP A 23 -11.07 2.74 -4.01
C ASP A 23 -10.97 4.04 -3.19
N ALA A 24 -9.87 4.20 -2.45
CA ALA A 24 -9.52 5.50 -1.92
C ALA A 24 -9.61 6.45 -3.12
N PRO A 25 -10.40 7.53 -3.03
CA PRO A 25 -10.76 8.32 -4.19
C PRO A 25 -9.48 8.64 -4.94
N SER A 26 -9.38 8.11 -6.16
CA SER A 26 -8.35 8.51 -7.10
C SER A 26 -8.77 9.90 -7.55
N ALA A 27 -8.53 10.89 -6.68
CA ALA A 27 -8.60 12.28 -7.04
C ALA A 27 -7.72 12.46 -8.29
N PRO A 28 -8.15 13.27 -9.27
CA PRO A 28 -7.33 13.55 -10.43
C PRO A 28 -5.99 14.07 -9.93
N VAL A 29 -4.90 13.38 -10.30
CA VAL A 29 -3.54 13.73 -9.92
C VAL A 29 -3.10 14.97 -10.70
N ALA A 30 -3.72 16.11 -10.38
CA ALA A 30 -3.18 17.41 -10.72
C ALA A 30 -1.98 17.66 -9.81
N GLY A 31 -0.77 17.56 -10.39
CA GLY A 31 0.50 18.10 -9.89
C GLY A 31 0.72 18.10 -8.37
N GLY A 32 1.23 17.00 -7.79
CA GLY A 32 1.48 16.92 -6.36
C GLY A 32 2.42 15.81 -5.93
N GLY A 33 3.60 15.68 -6.56
CA GLY A 33 4.57 14.61 -6.26
C GLY A 33 4.93 14.52 -4.76
N MET A 34 5.10 15.66 -4.08
CA MET A 34 5.48 15.71 -2.66
C MET A 34 4.36 15.31 -1.68
N ALA A 35 3.14 15.82 -1.87
CA ALA A 35 2.02 15.51 -0.96
C ALA A 35 1.58 14.03 -1.06
N LEU A 36 1.73 13.45 -2.25
CA LEU A 36 1.40 12.07 -2.52
C LEU A 36 2.42 11.09 -1.92
N ASP A 37 3.71 11.45 -1.87
CA ASP A 37 4.75 10.66 -1.20
C ASP A 37 4.60 10.66 0.32
N ALA A 38 4.16 11.78 0.91
CA ALA A 38 3.80 11.84 2.32
C ALA A 38 2.68 10.83 2.70
N SER A 39 1.65 10.68 1.84
CA SER A 39 0.60 9.68 2.08
C SER A 39 1.10 8.24 1.96
N MET A 40 2.03 7.98 1.04
CA MET A 40 2.66 6.66 0.89
C MET A 40 3.51 6.34 2.13
N LEU A 41 4.28 7.32 2.59
CA LEU A 41 5.12 7.20 3.79
C LEU A 41 4.27 6.94 5.04
N ALA A 42 3.16 7.66 5.22
CA ALA A 42 2.22 7.41 6.31
C ALA A 42 1.65 5.97 6.30
N ARG A 43 1.35 5.42 5.11
CA ARG A 43 0.88 4.02 4.96
C ARG A 43 1.98 3.02 5.30
N LEU A 44 3.23 3.29 4.92
CA LEU A 44 4.38 2.46 5.29
C LEU A 44 4.62 2.50 6.81
N ALA A 45 4.50 3.67 7.43
CA ALA A 45 4.71 3.84 8.87
C ALA A 45 3.67 3.04 9.67
N ARG A 46 2.40 3.12 9.25
CA ARG A 46 1.31 2.28 9.79
C ARG A 46 1.60 0.78 9.61
N ALA A 47 2.12 0.36 8.45
CA ALA A 47 2.45 -1.04 8.20
C ALA A 47 3.62 -1.54 9.08
N ALA A 48 4.59 -0.67 9.36
CA ALA A 48 5.72 -0.92 10.25
C ALA A 48 5.37 -0.74 11.74
N GLY A 49 4.16 -0.26 12.09
CA GLY A 49 3.76 -0.05 13.48
C GLY A 49 4.48 1.12 14.16
N MET A 50 4.94 2.11 13.41
CA MET A 50 5.72 3.25 13.92
C MET A 50 5.16 4.59 13.44
N SER A 51 5.60 5.69 14.04
CA SER A 51 5.22 7.03 13.60
C SER A 51 5.86 7.38 12.25
N PRO A 52 5.26 8.27 11.44
CA PRO A 52 5.85 8.74 10.20
C PRO A 52 7.25 9.35 10.38
N GLU A 53 7.49 10.04 11.51
CA GLU A 53 8.76 10.66 11.86
C GLU A 53 9.83 9.60 12.16
N ALA A 54 9.48 8.54 12.87
CA ALA A 54 10.38 7.41 13.13
C ALA A 54 10.74 6.67 11.83
N LEU A 55 9.79 6.53 10.90
CA LEU A 55 10.06 5.93 9.60
C LEU A 55 10.92 6.85 8.70
N LEU A 56 10.76 8.17 8.81
CA LEU A 56 11.61 9.14 8.11
C LEU A 56 13.08 9.04 8.55
N ALA A 57 13.33 8.69 9.82
CA ALA A 57 14.69 8.42 10.31
C ALA A 57 15.30 7.17 9.66
N CYS A 58 14.48 6.24 9.16
CA CYS A 58 14.93 5.12 8.32
C CYS A 58 15.10 5.57 6.86
N ALA A 59 16.17 6.30 6.58
CA ALA A 59 16.47 6.90 5.27
C ALA A 59 16.34 5.92 4.09
N ASP A 60 16.74 4.67 4.27
CA ASP A 60 16.65 3.61 3.26
C ASP A 60 15.20 3.36 2.79
N ILE A 61 14.25 3.35 3.73
CA ILE A 61 12.83 3.08 3.46
C ILE A 61 12.15 4.34 2.93
N ALA A 62 12.49 5.50 3.50
CA ALA A 62 12.00 6.79 3.03
C ALA A 62 12.40 7.04 1.56
N ALA A 63 13.65 6.78 1.18
CA ALA A 63 14.13 6.94 -0.19
C ALA A 63 13.45 5.98 -1.20
N GLN A 64 13.04 4.80 -0.74
CA GLN A 64 12.33 3.83 -1.59
C GLN A 64 10.87 4.20 -1.82
N SER A 65 10.26 5.00 -0.94
CA SER A 65 8.82 5.31 -0.97
C SER A 65 8.33 5.87 -2.32
N ALA A 66 9.10 6.76 -2.94
CA ALA A 66 8.80 7.35 -4.25
C ALA A 66 8.77 6.32 -5.39
N ARG A 67 9.56 5.24 -5.29
CA ARG A 67 9.68 4.17 -6.31
C ARG A 67 8.65 3.05 -6.16
N LEU A 68 7.85 3.07 -5.09
CA LEU A 68 6.85 2.04 -4.83
C LEU A 68 5.59 2.22 -5.67
N ARG A 69 5.33 3.42 -6.21
CA ARG A 69 4.13 3.66 -7.03
C ARG A 69 4.22 2.84 -8.33
N GLY A 70 3.16 2.09 -8.65
CA GLY A 70 3.10 1.25 -9.85
C GLY A 70 3.96 -0.03 -9.81
N ASN A 71 4.92 -0.15 -8.89
CA ASN A 71 5.81 -1.31 -8.82
C ASN A 71 5.38 -2.31 -7.74
N ALA A 72 4.62 -3.33 -8.15
CA ALA A 72 4.15 -4.38 -7.26
C ALA A 72 5.28 -5.27 -6.70
N ALA A 73 6.35 -5.48 -7.47
CA ALA A 73 7.51 -6.27 -7.03
C ALA A 73 8.28 -5.55 -5.92
N ALA A 74 8.52 -4.24 -6.06
CA ALA A 74 9.19 -3.43 -5.04
C ALA A 74 8.39 -3.40 -3.73
N LYS A 75 7.05 -3.28 -3.79
CA LYS A 75 6.19 -3.39 -2.60
C LYS A 75 6.33 -4.75 -1.91
N ARG A 76 6.35 -5.84 -2.69
CA ARG A 76 6.50 -7.21 -2.15
C ARG A 76 7.87 -7.41 -1.50
N ALA A 77 8.94 -6.89 -2.10
CA ALA A 77 10.29 -6.97 -1.54
C ALA A 77 10.45 -6.19 -0.23
N LEU A 78 9.71 -5.08 -0.06
CA LEU A 78 9.74 -4.27 1.15
C LEU A 78 8.96 -4.90 2.32
N TRP A 79 7.98 -5.75 2.03
CA TRP A 79 7.04 -6.27 3.02
C TRP A 79 7.67 -7.07 4.19
N PRO A 80 8.67 -7.96 3.97
CA PRO A 80 9.35 -8.64 5.08
C PRO A 80 10.04 -7.66 6.05
N ARG A 81 10.67 -6.59 5.54
CA ARG A 81 11.35 -5.59 6.36
C ARG A 81 10.38 -4.80 7.24
N LEU A 82 9.25 -4.36 6.69
CA LEU A 82 8.21 -3.66 7.47
C LEU A 82 7.65 -4.54 8.59
N ARG A 83 7.49 -5.85 8.34
CA ARG A 83 7.03 -6.79 9.36
C ARG A 83 8.06 -7.04 10.44
N ALA A 84 9.35 -7.08 10.11
CA ALA A 84 10.41 -7.17 11.11
C ALA A 84 10.39 -5.94 12.03
N LEU A 85 10.37 -4.74 11.44
CA LEU A 85 10.27 -3.49 12.19
C LEU A 85 9.04 -3.44 13.11
N ARG A 86 7.89 -3.96 12.66
CA ARG A 86 6.69 -4.04 13.50
C ARG A 86 6.85 -4.97 14.68
N ARG A 87 7.59 -6.08 14.53
CA ARG A 87 7.87 -7.00 15.64
C ARG A 87 8.77 -6.33 16.65
N ASP A 88 9.81 -5.63 16.19
CA ASP A 88 10.75 -4.90 17.04
C ASP A 88 10.07 -3.73 17.76
N ALA A 89 9.13 -3.04 17.12
CA ALA A 89 8.33 -1.98 17.73
C ALA A 89 7.27 -2.49 18.73
N SER A 90 6.94 -3.78 18.70
CA SER A 90 5.99 -4.41 19.63
C SER A 90 6.70 -5.16 20.78
N ALA A 91 8.03 -5.22 20.74
CA ALA A 91 8.88 -5.81 21.78
C ALA A 91 9.29 -4.74 22.79
#